data_AF-A0A9P5ZK20-F1
#
_entry.id   AF-A0A9P5ZK20-F1
#
_cell.length_a   1.000
_cell.length_b   1.000
_cell.length_c   1.000
_cell.angle_alpha   90.00
_cell.angle_beta   90.00
_cell.angle_gamma   90.00
#
_symmetry.space_group_name_H-M   'P 1'
#
loop_
_entity.id
_entity.type
_entity.pdbx_description
1 polymer ?
#
loop_
_entity_poly.entity_id
_entity_poly.type
_entity_poly.pdbx_seq_one_letter_code
_entity_poly.pdbx_strand_id
1 'polypeptide(L)'
;YAQCRHAMMTLKADNTILCKVKELSKADIKSNSYVINPNQPGSMTLNLSWIWHVGQDDESALATLQESNHVLYFKSRALASHWWEELLLVRYKMEWTVRYFKHNHDVW
;
A
#
# COMPACT_ATOMS: atom_id res chain seq x y z
N TYR A 1 12.87 5.28 -12.27
CA TYR A 1 12.24 4.61 -13.42
C TYR A 1 12.42 5.39 -14.73
N ALA A 2 11.77 6.56 -14.90
CA ALA A 2 11.78 7.29 -16.18
C ALA A 2 13.20 7.62 -16.70
N GLN A 3 14.11 8.06 -15.82
CA GLN A 3 15.50 8.31 -16.16
C GLN A 3 16.24 7.05 -16.61
N CYS A 4 16.06 5.93 -15.89
CA CYS A 4 16.66 4.64 -16.23
C CYS A 4 16.14 4.12 -17.58
N ARG A 5 14.84 4.25 -17.85
CA ARG A 5 14.23 3.89 -19.14
C ARG A 5 14.79 4.75 -20.28
N HIS A 6 14.94 6.06 -20.05
CA HIS A 6 15.55 6.95 -21.03
C HIS A 6 16.99 6.52 -21.35
N ALA A 7 17.79 6.22 -20.32
CA ALA A 7 19.14 5.68 -20.50
C ALA A 7 19.15 4.34 -21.26
N MET A 8 18.22 3.43 -21.00
CA MET A 8 18.08 2.18 -21.76
C MET A 8 17.76 2.42 -23.24
N MET A 9 16.93 3.41 -23.55
CA MET A 9 16.67 3.81 -24.94
C MET A 9 17.92 4.42 -25.59
N THR A 10 18.65 5.28 -24.87
CA THR A 10 19.92 5.86 -25.35
C THR A 10 20.96 4.78 -25.64
N LEU A 11 21.04 3.75 -24.78
CA LEU A 11 21.94 2.62 -24.90
C LEU A 11 21.49 1.56 -25.93
N LYS A 12 20.34 1.78 -26.61
CA LYS A 12 19.74 0.82 -27.56
C LYS A 12 19.63 -0.59 -26.95
N ALA A 13 19.10 -0.66 -25.72
CA ALA A 13 18.82 -1.94 -25.08
C ALA A 13 17.91 -2.82 -25.95
N ASP A 14 17.99 -4.14 -25.76
CA ASP A 14 17.23 -5.08 -26.57
C ASP A 14 15.72 -4.82 -26.49
N ASN A 15 15.05 -5.04 -27.62
CA ASN A 15 13.63 -4.75 -27.76
C ASN A 15 12.78 -5.63 -26.84
N THR A 16 13.27 -6.83 -26.48
CA THR A 16 12.62 -7.71 -25.51
C THR A 16 12.54 -7.07 -24.12
N ILE A 17 13.59 -6.35 -23.70
CA ILE A 17 13.68 -5.66 -22.42
C ILE A 17 12.82 -4.39 -22.46
N LEU A 18 12.85 -3.64 -23.58
CA LEU A 18 12.02 -2.45 -23.78
C LEU A 18 10.52 -2.77 -23.80
N CYS A 19 10.11 -3.94 -24.30
CA CYS A 19 8.72 -4.40 -24.24
C CYS A 19 8.25 -4.71 -22.81
N LYS A 20 9.14 -5.21 -21.95
CA LYS A 20 8.86 -5.44 -20.51
C LYS A 20 8.82 -4.12 -19.72
N VAL A 21 9.61 -3.13 -20.13
CA VAL A 21 9.80 -1.84 -19.46
C VAL A 21 9.06 -0.72 -20.24
N LYS A 22 7.72 -0.75 -20.18
CA LYS A 22 6.84 0.18 -20.93
C LYS A 22 6.89 1.61 -20.39
N GLU A 23 6.46 2.56 -21.21
CA GLU A 23 6.33 3.94 -20.75
C GLU A 23 5.25 4.05 -19.65
N LEU A 24 5.57 4.77 -18.58
CA LEU A 24 4.73 4.87 -17.40
C LEU A 24 3.71 5.99 -17.61
N SER A 25 2.44 5.65 -17.81
CA SER A 25 1.36 6.66 -17.85
C SER A 25 0.86 6.97 -16.45
N LYS A 26 0.33 8.19 -16.23
CA LYS A 26 -0.37 8.51 -14.97
C LYS A 26 -1.55 7.58 -14.68
N ALA A 27 -2.15 6.99 -15.72
CA ALA A 27 -3.20 5.99 -15.57
C ALA A 27 -2.69 4.70 -14.92
N ASP A 28 -1.45 4.31 -15.21
CA ASP A 28 -0.81 3.08 -14.71
C ASP A 28 -0.42 3.17 -13.22
N ILE A 29 -0.21 4.41 -12.74
CA ILE A 29 0.19 4.72 -11.36
C ILE A 29 -1.03 4.87 -10.44
N LYS A 30 -2.23 5.04 -11.00
CA LYS A 30 -3.43 5.13 -10.17
C LYS A 30 -3.52 3.86 -9.33
N SER A 31 -3.52 4.06 -8.01
CA SER A 31 -3.79 2.99 -7.05
C SER A 31 -5.10 2.34 -7.47
N ASN A 32 -5.01 1.08 -7.90
CA ASN A 32 -6.20 0.30 -8.14
C ASN A 32 -6.81 0.10 -6.76
N SER A 33 -7.91 0.81 -6.47
CA SER A 33 -8.61 0.78 -5.17
C SER A 33 -9.07 -0.63 -4.79
N TYR A 34 -8.93 -1.59 -5.70
CA TYR A 34 -9.16 -3.01 -5.48
C TYR A 34 -8.31 -3.63 -4.36
N VAL A 35 -7.07 -3.16 -4.13
CA VAL A 35 -6.23 -3.67 -3.02
C VAL A 35 -6.87 -3.42 -1.64
N ILE A 36 -7.82 -2.47 -1.56
CA ILE A 36 -8.52 -2.12 -0.33
C ILE A 36 -9.59 -3.15 0.04
N ASN A 37 -10.07 -3.99 -0.90
CA ASN A 37 -11.13 -4.95 -0.62
C ASN A 37 -10.98 -6.28 -1.40
N PRO A 38 -10.25 -7.27 -0.85
CA PRO A 38 -9.94 -8.53 -1.54
C PRO A 38 -11.17 -9.43 -1.82
N ASN A 39 -12.33 -9.12 -1.24
CA ASN A 39 -13.55 -9.92 -1.37
C ASN A 39 -14.61 -9.28 -2.29
N GLN A 40 -14.27 -8.27 -3.09
CA GLN A 40 -15.26 -7.68 -4.00
C GLN A 40 -15.57 -8.64 -5.16
N PRO A 41 -16.83 -9.04 -5.38
CA PRO A 41 -17.19 -9.87 -6.53
C PRO A 41 -16.85 -9.15 -7.84
N GLY A 42 -16.20 -9.84 -8.78
CA GLY A 42 -15.67 -9.24 -10.02
C GLY A 42 -14.21 -8.77 -9.93
N SER A 43 -13.54 -8.98 -8.80
CA SER A 43 -12.10 -8.77 -8.62
C SER A 43 -11.21 -9.39 -9.69
N MET A 44 -11.46 -10.65 -10.02
CA MET A 44 -10.55 -11.47 -10.82
C MET A 44 -10.48 -11.00 -12.28
N THR A 45 -11.43 -10.17 -12.73
CA THR A 45 -11.49 -9.68 -14.12
C THR A 45 -10.87 -8.30 -14.30
N LEU A 46 -10.44 -7.64 -13.21
CA LEU A 46 -9.78 -6.33 -13.29
C LEU A 46 -8.30 -6.53 -13.62
N ASN A 47 -7.93 -6.26 -14.87
CA ASN A 47 -6.54 -6.24 -15.30
C ASN A 47 -5.74 -5.21 -14.48
N LEU A 48 -4.75 -5.69 -13.73
CA LEU A 48 -3.76 -4.84 -13.06
C LEU A 48 -2.92 -4.11 -14.10
N SER A 49 -2.39 -2.96 -13.70
CA SER A 49 -1.40 -2.23 -14.51
C SER A 49 -0.20 -3.13 -14.81
N TRP A 50 0.37 -3.00 -16.01
CA TRP A 50 1.51 -3.79 -16.48
C TRP A 50 2.71 -3.76 -15.53
N ILE A 51 2.84 -2.71 -14.72
CA ILE A 51 3.88 -2.54 -13.70
C ILE A 51 3.86 -3.71 -12.69
N TRP A 52 2.67 -4.22 -12.36
CA TRP A 52 2.49 -5.32 -11.41
C TRP A 52 2.73 -6.70 -12.04
N HIS A 53 2.84 -6.77 -13.36
CA HIS A 53 3.18 -7.98 -14.11
C HIS A 53 4.68 -8.07 -14.41
N VAL A 54 5.48 -7.07 -14.02
CA VAL A 54 6.94 -7.08 -14.21
C VAL A 54 7.55 -8.16 -13.32
N GLY A 55 8.21 -9.14 -13.94
CA GLY A 55 8.82 -10.27 -13.23
C GLY A 55 7.95 -11.52 -13.12
N GLN A 56 6.76 -11.56 -13.74
CA GLN A 56 5.92 -12.76 -13.78
C GLN A 56 6.57 -13.96 -14.50
N ASP A 57 7.58 -13.68 -15.35
CA ASP A 57 8.41 -14.67 -16.04
C ASP A 57 9.46 -15.33 -15.10
N ASP A 58 9.74 -14.70 -13.96
CA ASP A 58 10.75 -15.12 -12.98
C ASP A 58 10.04 -15.37 -11.63
N GLU A 59 9.77 -16.64 -11.34
CA GLU A 59 9.07 -17.11 -10.13
C GLU A 59 9.64 -16.49 -8.84
N SER A 60 10.95 -16.24 -8.77
CA SER A 60 11.58 -15.61 -7.61
C SER A 60 11.21 -14.13 -7.45
N ALA A 61 11.16 -13.40 -8.56
CA ALA A 61 10.77 -11.99 -8.60
C ALA A 61 9.27 -11.82 -8.29
N LEU A 62 8.43 -12.74 -8.78
CA LEU A 62 7.00 -12.77 -8.49
C LEU A 62 6.74 -12.94 -6.98
N ALA A 63 7.39 -13.93 -6.35
CA ALA A 63 7.23 -14.18 -4.91
C ALA A 63 7.63 -12.95 -4.07
N THR A 64 8.74 -12.30 -4.43
CA THR A 64 9.23 -11.10 -3.73
C THR A 64 8.28 -9.92 -3.88
N LEU A 65 7.71 -9.72 -5.07
CA LEU A 65 6.73 -8.68 -5.35
C LEU A 65 5.41 -8.93 -4.61
N GLN A 66 4.95 -10.18 -4.57
CA GLN A 66 3.75 -10.56 -3.82
C GLN A 66 3.94 -10.32 -2.31
N GLU A 67 5.09 -10.69 -1.75
CA GLU A 67 5.39 -10.48 -0.34
C GLU A 67 5.44 -8.98 0.00
N SER A 68 6.12 -8.18 -0.81
CA SER A 68 6.19 -6.73 -0.60
C SER A 68 4.83 -6.04 -0.67
N ASN A 69 3.95 -6.46 -1.59
CA ASN A 69 2.57 -6.00 -1.64
C ASN A 69 1.76 -6.40 -0.41
N HIS A 70 1.96 -7.63 0.08
CA HIS A 70 1.26 -8.12 1.26
C HIS A 70 1.69 -7.34 2.52
N VAL A 71 2.99 -7.08 2.68
CA VAL A 71 3.52 -6.23 3.75
C VAL A 71 2.97 -4.81 3.67
N LEU A 72 2.91 -4.22 2.47
CA LEU A 72 2.38 -2.87 2.29
C LEU A 72 0.88 -2.79 2.65
N TYR A 73 0.11 -3.81 2.27
CA TYR A 73 -1.29 -3.96 2.65
C TYR A 73 -1.44 -4.03 4.17
N PHE A 74 -0.67 -4.88 4.86
CA PHE A 74 -0.71 -4.98 6.31
C PHE A 74 -0.32 -3.67 7.00
N LYS A 75 0.71 -2.97 6.52
CA LYS A 75 1.09 -1.66 7.06
C LYS A 75 -0.03 -0.64 6.90
N SER A 76 -0.64 -0.59 5.72
CA SER A 76 -1.75 0.35 5.43
C SER A 76 -2.96 0.05 6.31
N ARG A 77 -3.30 -1.24 6.48
CA ARG A 77 -4.39 -1.68 7.34
C ARG A 77 -4.11 -1.39 8.82
N ALA A 78 -2.89 -1.66 9.29
CA ALA A 78 -2.48 -1.36 10.66
C ALA A 78 -2.55 0.14 10.96
N LEU A 79 -2.08 1.00 10.04
CA LEU A 79 -2.22 2.45 10.16
C LEU A 79 -3.69 2.86 10.23
N ALA A 80 -4.55 2.31 9.35
CA ALA A 80 -5.98 2.58 9.37
C ALA A 80 -6.64 2.19 10.71
N SER A 81 -6.32 1.00 11.24
CA SER A 81 -6.79 0.54 12.55
C SER A 81 -6.28 1.41 13.70
N HIS A 82 -5.03 1.87 13.63
CA HIS A 82 -4.40 2.69 14.65
C HIS A 82 -5.19 3.99 14.91
N TRP A 83 -5.63 4.68 13.86
CA TRP A 83 -6.42 5.91 14.03
C TRP A 83 -7.70 5.70 14.86
N TRP A 84 -8.36 4.55 14.70
CA TRP A 84 -9.54 4.20 15.48
C TRP A 84 -9.20 3.91 16.94
N GLU A 85 -8.12 3.16 17.17
CA GLU A 85 -7.62 2.83 18.51
C GLU A 85 -7.18 4.09 19.28
N GLU A 86 -6.46 5.00 18.63
CA GLU A 86 -6.06 6.28 19.22
C GLU A 86 -7.26 7.12 19.64
N LEU A 87 -8.29 7.22 18.79
CA LEU A 87 -9.51 7.97 19.12
C LEU A 87 -10.19 7.38 20.36
N LEU A 88 -10.29 6.06 20.42
CA LEU A 88 -10.85 5.34 21.56
C LEU A 88 -10.03 5.59 22.84
N LEU A 89 -8.71 5.48 22.77
CA LEU A 89 -7.79 5.71 23.89
C LEU A 89 -7.85 7.14 24.40
N VAL A 90 -7.89 8.14 23.51
CA VAL A 90 -7.99 9.56 23.89
C VAL A 90 -9.28 9.82 24.66
N ARG A 91 -10.40 9.26 24.21
CA ARG A 91 -11.69 9.40 24.90
C ARG A 91 -11.63 8.82 26.32
N TYR A 92 -11.12 7.60 26.48
CA TYR A 92 -11.00 6.99 27.81
C TYR A 92 -10.03 7.75 28.71
N LYS A 93 -8.90 8.24 28.17
CA LYS A 93 -7.97 9.08 28.93
C LYS A 93 -8.64 10.35 29.44
N MET A 94 -9.42 11.05 28.61
CA MET A 94 -10.14 12.25 29.04
C MET A 94 -11.13 11.94 30.18
N GLU A 95 -11.92 10.87 30.03
CA GLU A 95 -12.86 10.45 31.08
C GLU A 95 -12.13 10.07 32.38
N TRP A 96 -11.01 9.35 32.30
CA TRP A 96 -10.17 9.02 33.45
C TRP A 96 -9.61 10.26 34.13
N THR A 97 -9.14 11.25 33.36
CA THR A 97 -8.57 12.48 33.90
C THR A 97 -9.60 13.25 34.72
N VAL A 98 -10.85 13.33 34.22
CA VAL A 98 -11.96 13.96 34.97
C VAL A 98 -12.26 13.22 36.27
N ARG A 99 -12.33 11.88 36.23
CA ARG A 99 -12.60 11.06 37.42
C ARG A 99 -11.47 11.18 38.45
N TYR A 100 -10.23 11.23 38.00
CA TYR A 100 -9.06 11.41 38.84
C TYR A 100 -9.13 12.74 39.61
N PHE A 101 -9.43 13.85 38.93
CA PHE A 101 -9.57 15.14 39.60
C PHE A 101 -10.76 15.19 40.57
N LYS A 102 -11.91 14.59 40.21
CA LYS A 102 -13.06 14.48 41.13
C LYS A 102 -12.70 13.69 42.39
N HIS A 103 -12.04 12.55 42.22
CA HIS A 103 -11.62 11.74 43.35
C HIS A 103 -10.64 12.50 44.26
N ASN A 104 -9.66 13.20 43.70
CA ASN A 104 -8.74 14.00 44.48
C ASN A 104 -9.41 15.21 45.14
N HIS A 105 -10.44 15.81 44.54
CA HIS A 105 -11.22 16.87 45.17
C HIS A 105 -11.91 16.38 46.45
N ASP A 106 -12.41 15.15 46.48
CA ASP A 106 -13.10 14.60 47.65
C ASP A 106 -12.15 14.09 48.75
N VAL A 107 -10.86 13.89 48.42
CA VAL A 107 -9.81 13.38 49.33
C VAL A 107 -9.05 14.51 50.06
N TRP A 108 -9.04 15.72 49.51
CA TRP A 108 -8.36 16.91 50.08
C TRP A 108 -9.33 17.79 50.87
#